data_AF-A0A7C4U968-F1
#
_entry.id   AF-A0A7C4U968-F1
#
_cell.length_a   1.000
_cell.length_b   1.000
_cell.length_c   1.000
_cell.angle_alpha   90.00
_cell.angle_beta   90.00
_cell.angle_gamma   90.00
#
_symmetry.space_group_name_H-M   'P 1'
#
loop_
_entity.id
_entity.type
_entity.pdbx_description
1 polymer ?
#
loop_
_entity_poly.entity_id
_entity_poly.type
_entity_poly.pdbx_seq_one_letter_code
_entity_poly.pdbx_strand_id
1 'polypeptide(L)'
;MHVLFADILPDALKPYQTLIFGAIGAGVFLIVLLIALKALMKKKPLDPDAGLDERLAEYPPPPGAGTHRLQFEGQPVRIRLIVLAPAGRTATLTTDMAEGLLETIMPGLGSAAQLDKPRVRIWPPQLSVEGFAPTFHRHVHVPEPKGKPSRFILVAGAAKAGAKSVLLGMALECGQPNMRGAVRLDGPKWHDALRVQIVG
;
A
#
# COMPACT_ATOMS: atom_id res chain seq x y z
N MET A 1 20.90 -52.72 34.61
CA MET A 1 20.05 -51.65 34.01
C MET A 1 20.09 -51.82 32.49
N HIS A 2 19.41 -52.86 31.96
CA HIS A 2 19.40 -53.20 30.53
C HIS A 2 18.25 -54.18 30.21
N VAL A 3 17.11 -54.08 30.88
CA VAL A 3 15.99 -55.00 30.64
C VAL A 3 14.70 -54.23 30.86
N LEU A 4 14.01 -53.83 29.78
CA LEU A 4 12.57 -53.50 29.79
C LEU A 4 11.99 -53.24 28.39
N PHE A 5 12.50 -53.87 27.32
CA PHE A 5 11.81 -53.82 26.00
C PHE A 5 11.95 -55.12 25.18
N ALA A 6 12.66 -56.14 25.67
CA ALA A 6 12.99 -57.34 24.88
C ALA A 6 11.85 -58.37 24.75
N ASP A 7 10.78 -58.28 25.55
CA ASP A 7 9.69 -59.27 25.60
C ASP A 7 8.37 -58.80 24.98
N ILE A 8 8.39 -57.73 24.18
CA ILE A 8 7.17 -57.17 23.58
C ILE A 8 6.74 -57.95 22.31
N LEU A 9 7.64 -58.76 21.74
CA LEU A 9 7.39 -59.47 20.48
C LEU A 9 7.25 -61.00 20.72
N PRO A 10 6.19 -61.65 20.20
CA PRO A 10 6.04 -63.10 20.24
C PRO A 10 7.29 -63.83 19.70
N ASP A 11 7.63 -64.99 20.25
CA ASP A 11 8.84 -65.76 19.86
C ASP A 11 8.95 -66.01 18.35
N ALA A 12 7.80 -66.16 17.67
CA ALA A 12 7.71 -66.33 16.22
C ALA A 12 8.23 -65.13 15.39
N LEU A 13 8.32 -63.93 15.97
CA LEU A 13 8.71 -62.70 15.28
C LEU A 13 10.11 -62.21 15.65
N LYS A 14 10.76 -62.81 16.66
CA LYS A 14 12.15 -62.53 17.05
C LYS A 14 13.16 -62.56 15.89
N PRO A 15 13.10 -63.48 14.89
CA PRO A 15 14.04 -63.45 13.76
C PRO A 15 13.83 -62.26 12.82
N TYR A 16 12.66 -61.61 12.84
CA TYR A 16 12.34 -60.45 12.02
C TYR A 16 12.47 -59.12 12.77
N GLN A 17 12.92 -59.15 14.03
CA GLN A 17 12.96 -57.99 14.91
C GLN A 17 13.77 -56.83 14.32
N THR A 18 14.93 -57.09 13.72
CA THR A 18 15.78 -56.08 13.07
C THR A 18 15.10 -55.44 11.85
N LEU A 19 14.37 -56.25 11.06
CA LEU A 19 13.61 -55.78 9.90
C LEU A 19 12.40 -54.92 10.32
N ILE A 20 11.68 -55.33 11.38
CA ILE A 20 10.53 -54.59 11.91
C ILE A 20 10.98 -53.24 12.47
N PHE A 21 12.03 -53.21 13.30
CA PHE A 21 12.56 -51.94 13.83
C PHE A 21 13.15 -51.05 12.72
N GLY A 22 13.79 -51.65 11.71
CA GLY A 22 14.28 -50.92 10.53
C GLY A 22 13.13 -50.28 9.74
N ALA A 23 12.04 -51.01 9.50
CA ALA A 23 10.87 -50.50 8.79
C ALA A 23 10.16 -49.38 9.56
N ILE A 24 10.00 -49.53 10.87
CA ILE A 24 9.42 -48.48 11.73
C ILE A 24 10.32 -47.23 11.72
N GLY A 25 11.64 -47.40 11.88
CA GLY A 25 12.59 -46.29 11.85
C GLY A 25 12.59 -45.54 10.53
N ALA A 26 12.58 -46.26 9.41
CA ALA A 26 12.48 -45.67 8.07
C ALA A 26 11.15 -44.94 7.87
N GLY A 27 10.04 -45.50 8.35
CA GLY A 27 8.72 -44.88 8.29
C GLY A 27 8.66 -43.56 9.07
N VAL A 28 9.17 -43.56 10.32
CA VAL A 28 9.24 -42.35 11.14
C VAL A 28 10.15 -41.30 10.49
N PHE A 29 11.31 -41.71 9.99
CA PHE A 29 12.23 -40.80 9.29
C PHE A 29 11.58 -40.16 8.06
N LEU A 30 10.87 -40.95 7.25
CA LEU A 30 10.15 -40.45 6.07
C LEU A 30 9.06 -39.44 6.47
N ILE A 31 8.30 -39.72 7.53
CA ILE A 31 7.26 -38.81 8.02
C ILE A 31 7.87 -37.49 8.50
N VAL A 32 8.96 -37.55 9.30
CA VAL A 32 9.67 -36.35 9.76
C VAL A 32 10.23 -35.55 8.58
N LEU A 33 10.81 -36.23 7.59
CA LEU A 33 11.33 -35.61 6.38
C LEU A 33 10.22 -34.91 5.58
N LEU A 34 9.06 -35.54 5.41
CA LEU A 34 7.92 -34.94 4.71
C LEU A 34 7.33 -33.72 5.45
N ILE A 35 7.29 -33.76 6.79
CA ILE A 35 6.85 -32.62 7.61
C ILE A 35 7.86 -31.47 7.50
N ALA A 36 9.16 -31.76 7.57
CA ALA A 36 10.22 -30.77 7.42
C ALA A 36 10.17 -30.12 6.02
N LEU A 37 10.02 -30.92 4.97
CA LEU A 37 9.85 -30.42 3.60
C LEU A 37 8.61 -29.54 3.47
N LYS A 38 7.46 -29.95 4.01
CA LYS A 38 6.24 -29.10 4.01
C LYS A 38 6.43 -27.81 4.80
N ALA A 39 7.15 -27.84 5.92
CA ALA A 39 7.42 -26.65 6.72
C ALA A 39 8.35 -25.67 6.00
N LEU A 40 9.38 -26.18 5.31
CA LEU A 40 10.28 -25.40 4.45
C LEU A 40 9.58 -24.84 3.22
N MET A 41 8.57 -25.54 2.69
CA MET A 41 7.76 -25.11 1.54
C MET A 41 6.59 -24.19 1.92
N LYS A 42 6.40 -23.83 3.21
CA LYS A 42 5.43 -22.78 3.57
C LYS A 42 5.90 -21.45 2.97
N LYS A 43 5.36 -21.11 1.79
CA LYS A 43 5.50 -19.79 1.19
C LYS A 43 5.08 -18.75 2.24
N LYS A 44 5.95 -17.75 2.49
CA LYS A 44 5.57 -16.59 3.29
C LYS A 44 4.25 -16.05 2.72
N PRO A 45 3.23 -15.78 3.56
CA PRO A 45 2.03 -15.12 3.06
C PRO A 45 2.48 -13.84 2.35
N LEU A 46 2.08 -13.66 1.09
CA LEU A 46 2.31 -12.39 0.40
C LEU A 46 1.59 -11.33 1.20
N ASP A 47 2.35 -10.35 1.69
CA ASP A 47 1.77 -9.17 2.31
C ASP A 47 1.15 -8.31 1.20
N PRO A 48 -0.19 -8.18 1.16
CA PRO A 48 -0.87 -7.42 0.11
C PRO A 48 -0.55 -5.93 0.15
N ASP A 49 -0.06 -5.43 1.29
CA ASP A 49 0.23 -4.01 1.51
C ASP A 49 1.74 -3.70 1.38
N ALA A 50 2.56 -4.69 1.03
CA ALA A 50 4.00 -4.51 0.87
C ALA A 50 4.31 -3.47 -0.22
N GLY A 51 5.00 -2.39 0.17
CA GLY A 51 5.43 -1.32 -0.73
C GLY A 51 4.41 -0.20 -0.93
N LEU A 52 3.32 -0.18 -0.16
CA LEU A 52 2.39 0.95 -0.13
C LEU A 52 2.87 2.10 0.77
N ASP A 53 3.77 1.83 1.71
CA ASP A 53 4.24 2.80 2.70
C ASP A 53 5.00 3.96 2.06
N GLU A 54 4.58 5.18 2.38
CA GLU A 54 5.21 6.42 1.95
C GLU A 54 5.49 7.32 3.15
N ARG A 55 6.73 7.79 3.27
CA ARG A 55 7.18 8.62 4.39
C ARG A 55 7.50 10.02 3.89
N LEU A 56 6.59 10.95 4.14
CA LEU A 56 6.69 12.32 3.59
C LEU A 56 7.87 13.11 4.16
N ALA A 57 8.37 12.72 5.34
CA ALA A 57 9.60 13.25 5.94
C ALA A 57 10.84 13.04 5.05
N GLU A 58 10.87 11.98 4.24
CA GLU A 58 12.02 11.59 3.42
C GLU A 58 12.01 12.30 2.04
N TYR A 59 10.96 13.06 1.73
CA TYR A 59 10.78 13.64 0.41
C TYR A 59 11.55 14.96 0.27
N PRO A 60 12.26 15.18 -0.84
CA PRO A 60 13.02 16.42 -1.06
C PRO A 60 12.08 17.62 -1.12
N PRO A 61 12.43 18.79 -0.57
CA PRO A 61 11.56 19.97 -0.56
C PRO A 61 11.06 20.29 -1.98
N PRO A 62 9.85 20.87 -2.12
CA PRO A 62 9.31 21.12 -3.44
C PRO A 62 10.18 22.18 -4.14
N PRO A 63 10.26 22.16 -5.48
CA PRO A 63 10.93 23.21 -6.22
C PRO A 63 10.30 24.59 -5.93
N GLY A 64 11.00 25.65 -6.34
CA GLY A 64 10.53 27.04 -6.18
C GLY A 64 9.07 27.22 -6.62
N ALA A 65 8.36 28.16 -6.00
CA ALA A 65 6.96 28.40 -6.32
C ALA A 65 6.81 28.74 -7.81
N GLY A 66 6.04 27.93 -8.53
CA GLY A 66 5.74 28.16 -9.94
C GLY A 66 4.57 29.13 -10.14
N THR A 67 4.16 29.31 -11.39
CA THR A 67 3.06 30.20 -11.79
C THR A 67 1.68 29.65 -11.49
N HIS A 68 1.54 28.35 -11.21
CA HIS A 68 0.26 27.78 -10.78
C HIS A 68 0.33 27.45 -9.29
N ARG A 69 -0.67 27.91 -8.55
CA ARG A 69 -0.84 27.68 -7.12
C ARG A 69 -2.11 26.86 -6.90
N LEU A 70 -1.93 25.65 -6.39
CA LEU A 70 -3.06 24.85 -5.90
C LEU A 70 -3.52 25.40 -4.55
N GLN A 71 -4.83 25.41 -4.34
CA GLN A 71 -5.44 25.70 -3.06
C GLN A 71 -6.31 24.54 -2.63
N PHE A 72 -6.29 24.25 -1.33
CA PHE A 72 -7.23 23.36 -0.66
C PHE A 72 -8.08 24.20 0.29
N GLU A 73 -9.39 24.29 0.05
CA GLU A 73 -10.34 25.10 0.83
C GLU A 73 -9.87 26.55 1.04
N GLY A 74 -9.27 27.15 0.00
CA GLY A 74 -8.73 28.51 0.04
C GLY A 74 -7.33 28.65 0.62
N GLN A 75 -6.74 27.60 1.20
CA GLN A 75 -5.37 27.60 1.68
C GLN A 75 -4.39 27.21 0.57
N PRO A 76 -3.32 27.98 0.31
CA PRO A 76 -2.27 27.60 -0.63
C PRO A 76 -1.56 26.30 -0.21
N VAL A 77 -1.45 25.37 -1.16
CA VAL A 77 -0.79 24.07 -0.97
C VAL A 77 0.14 23.70 -2.13
N ARG A 78 1.09 22.82 -1.84
CA ARG A 78 1.97 22.17 -2.83
C ARG A 78 1.70 20.67 -2.85
N ILE A 79 1.67 20.05 -4.03
CA ILE A 79 1.48 18.61 -4.17
C ILE A 79 2.82 17.92 -3.92
N ARG A 80 2.89 16.99 -2.95
CA ARG A 80 4.13 16.26 -2.62
C ARG A 80 4.10 14.79 -2.99
N LEU A 81 2.92 14.18 -2.92
CA LEU A 81 2.68 12.79 -3.30
C LEU A 81 1.39 12.73 -4.11
N ILE A 82 1.41 11.92 -5.16
CA ILE A 82 0.24 11.48 -5.91
C ILE A 82 0.25 9.96 -5.94
N VAL A 83 -0.83 9.37 -5.45
CA VAL A 83 -1.10 7.93 -5.52
C VAL A 83 -2.31 7.73 -6.43
N LEU A 84 -2.15 6.90 -7.45
CA LEU A 84 -3.21 6.48 -8.34
C LEU A 84 -3.44 4.98 -8.18
N ALA A 85 -4.70 4.55 -8.09
CA ALA A 85 -5.05 3.14 -8.14
C ALA A 85 -6.24 2.90 -9.09
N PRO A 86 -6.24 1.77 -9.83
CA PRO A 86 -7.40 1.35 -10.60
C PRO A 86 -8.62 1.10 -9.70
N ALA A 87 -9.77 1.64 -10.08
CA ALA A 87 -11.05 1.24 -9.52
C ALA A 87 -11.49 -0.07 -10.20
N GLY A 88 -11.31 -1.21 -9.54
CA GLY A 88 -11.59 -2.53 -10.10
C GLY A 88 -10.44 -3.12 -10.93
N ARG A 89 -10.70 -4.24 -11.65
CA ARG A 89 -9.65 -5.14 -12.17
C ARG A 89 -9.08 -4.79 -13.55
N THR A 90 -9.68 -3.86 -14.28
CA THR A 90 -9.51 -3.78 -15.74
C THR A 90 -8.68 -2.59 -16.23
N ALA A 91 -8.37 -1.62 -15.36
CA ALA A 91 -7.62 -0.44 -15.76
C ALA A 91 -6.13 -0.62 -15.45
N THR A 92 -5.29 -0.55 -16.48
CA THR A 92 -3.85 -0.40 -16.34
C THR A 92 -3.53 1.08 -16.15
N LEU A 93 -2.78 1.41 -15.11
CA LEU A 93 -2.29 2.76 -14.85
C LEU A 93 -0.77 2.73 -14.80
N THR A 94 -0.14 3.76 -15.35
CA THR A 94 1.30 3.96 -15.32
C THR A 94 1.60 5.38 -14.84
N THR A 95 2.80 5.61 -14.33
CA THR A 95 3.18 6.89 -13.71
C THR A 95 3.19 8.06 -14.72
N ASP A 96 3.49 7.79 -15.99
CA ASP A 96 3.49 8.75 -17.09
C ASP A 96 2.07 9.25 -17.44
N MET A 97 1.03 8.46 -17.15
CA MET A 97 -0.36 8.87 -17.35
C MET A 97 -0.86 9.85 -16.29
N ALA A 98 -0.13 10.03 -15.18
CA ALA A 98 -0.63 10.76 -14.02
C ALA A 98 -0.98 12.21 -14.35
N GLU A 99 -0.13 12.93 -15.07
CA GLU A 99 -0.35 14.33 -15.42
C GLU A 99 -1.65 14.51 -16.23
N GLY A 100 -1.82 13.74 -17.31
CA GLY A 100 -3.03 13.79 -18.14
C GLY A 100 -4.29 13.36 -17.40
N LEU A 101 -4.18 12.38 -16.49
CA LEU A 101 -5.31 11.97 -15.64
C LEU A 101 -5.73 13.08 -14.68
N LEU A 102 -4.78 13.74 -14.03
CA LEU A 102 -5.05 14.85 -13.12
C LEU A 102 -5.70 16.01 -13.87
N GLU A 103 -5.21 16.33 -15.06
CA GLU A 103 -5.80 17.37 -15.92
C GLU A 103 -7.25 17.04 -16.32
N THR A 104 -7.53 15.76 -16.57
CA THR A 104 -8.89 15.29 -16.88
C THR A 104 -9.79 15.32 -15.64
N ILE A 105 -9.25 15.04 -14.45
CA ILE A 105 -9.99 15.09 -13.17
C ILE A 105 -10.35 16.53 -12.83
N MET A 106 -9.39 17.44 -12.94
CA MET A 106 -9.60 18.85 -12.66
C MET A 106 -8.65 19.68 -13.54
N PRO A 107 -9.19 20.59 -14.37
CA PRO A 107 -8.37 21.48 -15.18
C PRO A 107 -7.34 22.25 -14.34
N GLY A 108 -6.09 22.27 -14.83
CA GLY A 108 -4.94 22.89 -14.17
C GLY A 108 -4.27 22.05 -13.08
N LEU A 109 -4.85 20.92 -12.66
CA LEU A 109 -4.21 20.06 -11.66
C LEU A 109 -2.98 19.34 -12.22
N GLY A 110 -3.01 18.96 -13.51
CA GLY A 110 -1.85 18.40 -14.21
C GLY A 110 -0.70 19.40 -14.26
N SER A 111 -0.99 20.65 -14.64
CA SER A 111 -0.01 21.74 -14.65
C SER A 111 0.56 22.04 -13.25
N ALA A 112 -0.28 22.05 -12.21
CA ALA A 112 0.18 22.22 -10.83
C ALA A 112 1.12 21.08 -10.40
N ALA A 113 0.78 19.83 -10.72
CA ALA A 113 1.64 18.68 -10.45
C ALA A 113 2.96 18.75 -11.23
N GLN A 114 2.95 19.20 -12.48
CA GLN A 114 4.18 19.36 -13.28
C GLN A 114 5.16 20.34 -12.64
N LEU A 115 4.65 21.45 -12.09
CA LEU A 115 5.48 22.45 -11.39
C LEU A 115 6.00 21.93 -10.05
N ASP A 116 5.15 21.23 -9.29
CA ASP A 116 5.48 20.75 -7.95
C ASP A 116 6.39 19.51 -7.96
N LYS A 117 6.44 18.80 -9.10
CA LYS A 117 7.22 17.57 -9.29
C LYS A 117 7.01 16.56 -8.14
N PRO A 118 5.74 16.21 -7.82
CA PRO A 118 5.45 15.29 -6.73
C PRO A 118 6.00 13.89 -7.03
N ARG A 119 6.17 13.11 -5.97
CA ARG A 119 6.35 11.66 -6.14
C ARG A 119 5.05 11.07 -6.67
N VAL A 120 5.13 10.30 -7.75
CA VAL A 120 3.97 9.59 -8.32
C VAL A 120 4.09 8.10 -8.04
N ARG A 121 3.02 7.49 -7.54
CA ARG A 121 2.90 6.07 -7.24
C ARG A 121 1.65 5.48 -7.87
N ILE A 122 1.81 4.29 -8.44
CA ILE A 122 0.69 3.46 -8.86
C ILE A 122 0.55 2.35 -7.82
N TRP A 123 -0.58 2.35 -7.13
CA TRP A 123 -0.93 1.29 -6.20
C TRP A 123 -1.69 0.16 -6.91
N PRO A 124 -1.68 -1.06 -6.34
CA PRO A 124 -2.43 -2.18 -6.89
C PRO A 124 -3.92 -1.86 -7.04
N PRO A 125 -4.61 -2.50 -8.00
CA PRO A 125 -6.05 -2.42 -8.16
C PRO A 125 -6.79 -2.63 -6.84
N GLN A 126 -7.66 -1.70 -6.47
CA GLN A 126 -8.44 -1.81 -5.25
C GLN A 126 -9.82 -2.38 -5.57
N LEU A 127 -10.24 -3.37 -4.78
CA LEU A 127 -11.54 -4.01 -4.92
C LEU A 127 -12.68 -3.15 -4.37
N SER A 128 -12.37 -2.23 -3.44
CA SER A 128 -13.33 -1.31 -2.83
C SER A 128 -12.88 0.13 -3.00
N VAL A 129 -13.75 0.94 -3.60
CA VAL A 129 -13.60 2.40 -3.65
C VAL A 129 -13.57 3.00 -2.25
N GLU A 130 -14.43 2.49 -1.35
CA GLU A 130 -14.54 2.99 0.02
C GLU A 130 -13.33 2.63 0.87
N GLY A 131 -12.67 1.50 0.57
CA GLY A 131 -11.48 1.02 1.26
C GLY A 131 -10.21 1.78 0.89
N PHE A 132 -10.19 2.50 -0.24
CA PHE A 132 -8.98 3.16 -0.70
C PHE A 132 -8.52 4.31 0.21
N ALA A 133 -9.41 5.24 0.56
CA ALA A 133 -9.05 6.38 1.42
C ALA A 133 -8.45 5.95 2.78
N PRO A 134 -9.06 5.02 3.56
CA PRO A 134 -8.46 4.57 4.81
C PRO A 134 -7.13 3.82 4.61
N THR A 135 -6.96 3.07 3.52
CA THR A 135 -5.67 2.46 3.17
C THR A 135 -4.62 3.54 2.85
N PHE A 136 -4.98 4.55 2.06
CA PHE A 136 -4.12 5.70 1.78
C PHE A 136 -3.65 6.38 3.06
N HIS A 137 -4.58 6.73 3.96
CA HIS A 137 -4.25 7.40 5.22
C HIS A 137 -3.44 6.52 6.19
N ARG A 138 -3.50 5.19 6.06
CA ARG A 138 -2.73 4.27 6.91
C ARG A 138 -1.27 4.17 6.47
N HIS A 139 -1.03 4.17 5.16
CA HIS A 139 0.30 3.94 4.57
C HIS A 139 1.05 5.22 4.23
N VAL A 140 0.38 6.38 4.21
CA VAL A 140 1.06 7.67 4.02
C VAL A 140 1.34 8.32 5.38
N HIS A 141 2.61 8.37 5.75
CA HIS A 141 3.08 8.88 7.03
C HIS A 141 3.54 10.33 6.92
N VAL A 142 2.90 11.20 7.70
CA VAL A 142 3.33 12.58 7.96
C VAL A 142 4.41 12.61 9.06
N PRO A 143 5.33 13.60 9.05
CA PRO A 143 6.38 13.70 10.07
C PRO A 143 5.84 14.01 11.47
N GLU A 144 4.72 14.73 11.57
CA GLU A 144 4.17 15.14 12.85
C GLU A 144 3.40 14.01 13.55
N PRO A 145 3.44 13.92 14.89
CA PRO A 145 2.68 12.93 15.64
C PRO A 145 1.17 13.07 15.43
N LYS A 146 0.46 11.94 15.50
CA LYS A 146 -1.01 11.91 15.41
C LYS A 146 -1.66 12.88 16.42
N GLY A 147 -2.59 13.69 15.93
CA GLY A 147 -3.32 14.67 16.74
C GLY A 147 -2.58 15.99 16.99
N LYS A 148 -1.37 16.17 16.43
CA LYS A 148 -0.67 17.46 16.41
C LYS A 148 -0.94 18.20 15.09
N PRO A 149 -0.83 19.54 15.07
CA PRO A 149 -0.85 20.29 13.82
C PRO A 149 0.23 19.76 12.86
N SER A 150 -0.14 19.55 11.59
CA SER A 150 0.76 19.09 10.54
C SER A 150 0.77 20.07 9.39
N ARG A 151 1.90 20.20 8.69
CA ARG A 151 1.90 20.91 7.41
C ARG A 151 1.20 20.14 6.30
N PHE A 152 0.88 18.88 6.51
CA PHE A 152 0.29 18.03 5.48
C PHE A 152 -1.22 17.89 5.63
N ILE A 153 -1.90 17.91 4.50
CA ILE A 153 -3.29 17.48 4.34
C ILE A 153 -3.26 16.26 3.41
N LEU A 154 -3.72 15.13 3.92
CA LEU A 154 -3.86 13.90 3.14
C LEU A 154 -5.27 13.86 2.58
N VAL A 155 -5.42 13.88 1.26
CA VAL A 155 -6.73 13.82 0.59
C VAL A 155 -6.83 12.54 -0.21
N ALA A 156 -7.94 11.80 -0.08
CA ALA A 156 -8.12 10.59 -0.88
C ALA A 156 -9.58 10.25 -1.19
N GLY A 157 -9.77 9.63 -2.35
CA GLY A 157 -11.01 8.96 -2.71
C GLY A 157 -11.20 8.80 -4.22
N ALA A 158 -12.42 8.53 -4.64
CA ALA A 158 -12.72 8.35 -6.06
C ALA A 158 -12.79 9.69 -6.79
N ALA A 159 -12.09 9.76 -7.91
CA ALA A 159 -12.15 10.84 -8.87
C ALA A 159 -12.68 10.33 -10.22
N LYS A 160 -13.25 11.24 -11.02
CA LYS A 160 -13.68 10.94 -12.39
C LYS A 160 -12.67 11.54 -13.36
N ALA A 161 -12.09 10.70 -14.21
CA ALA A 161 -11.26 11.11 -15.33
C ALA A 161 -12.04 10.79 -16.61
N GLY A 162 -12.87 11.75 -17.06
CA GLY A 162 -13.81 11.56 -18.16
C GLY A 162 -14.84 10.47 -17.83
N ALA A 163 -14.93 9.43 -18.67
CA ALA A 163 -15.84 8.30 -18.46
C ALA A 163 -15.34 7.27 -17.44
N LYS A 164 -14.08 7.35 -17.00
CA LYS A 164 -13.46 6.36 -16.09
C LYS A 164 -13.42 6.89 -14.66
N SER A 165 -13.60 6.00 -13.68
CA SER A 165 -13.30 6.32 -12.29
C SER A 165 -11.90 5.82 -11.94
N VAL A 166 -11.14 6.66 -11.23
CA VAL A 166 -9.81 6.35 -10.70
C VAL A 166 -9.79 6.70 -9.22
N LEU A 167 -8.99 5.97 -8.45
CA LEU A 167 -8.77 6.25 -7.05
C LEU A 167 -7.55 7.15 -6.93
N LEU A 168 -7.73 8.32 -6.35
CA LEU A 168 -6.72 9.36 -6.24
C LEU A 168 -6.46 9.66 -4.78
N GLY A 169 -5.20 9.52 -4.36
CA GLY A 169 -4.68 10.01 -3.08
C GLY A 169 -3.63 11.09 -3.33
N MET A 170 -3.65 12.17 -2.56
CA MET A 170 -2.62 13.21 -2.61
C MET A 170 -2.18 13.61 -1.20
N ALA A 171 -0.89 13.88 -1.05
CA ALA A 171 -0.37 14.59 0.11
C ALA A 171 -0.08 16.05 -0.28
N LEU A 172 -0.78 16.97 0.37
CA LEU A 172 -0.73 18.40 0.11
C LEU A 172 0.04 19.08 1.25
N GLU A 173 1.14 19.75 0.93
CA GLU A 173 1.93 20.52 1.90
C GLU A 173 1.48 21.98 1.95
N CYS A 174 1.18 22.45 3.14
CA CYS A 174 0.79 23.81 3.45
C CYS A 174 2.00 24.64 3.91
N GLY A 175 1.96 25.95 3.67
CA GLY A 175 2.99 26.86 4.19
C GLY A 175 3.03 26.93 5.74
N GLN A 176 1.91 26.63 6.40
CA GLN A 176 1.77 26.66 7.86
C GLN A 176 1.13 25.36 8.38
N PRO A 177 1.50 24.89 9.58
CA PRO A 177 0.82 23.76 10.22
C PRO A 177 -0.68 24.01 10.41
N ASN A 178 -1.48 22.97 10.24
CA ASN A 178 -2.94 23.00 10.34
C ASN A 178 -3.48 21.72 11.01
N MET A 179 -4.77 21.69 11.34
CA MET A 179 -5.44 20.57 12.03
C MET A 179 -6.28 19.68 11.10
N ARG A 180 -6.18 19.84 9.76
CA ARG A 180 -7.04 19.10 8.82
C ARG A 180 -6.71 17.61 8.78
N GLY A 181 -5.43 17.26 8.74
CA GLY A 181 -4.98 15.86 8.72
C GLY A 181 -5.50 15.11 7.49
N ALA A 182 -6.28 14.05 7.72
CA ALA A 182 -6.78 13.15 6.68
C ALA A 182 -8.23 13.50 6.27
N VAL A 183 -8.45 13.72 4.98
CA VAL A 183 -9.74 14.13 4.40
C VAL A 183 -10.12 13.17 3.29
N ARG A 184 -11.33 12.62 3.37
CA ARG A 184 -11.92 11.83 2.29
C ARG A 184 -12.69 12.74 1.34
N LEU A 185 -12.42 12.63 0.05
CA LEU A 185 -13.14 13.33 -1.00
C LEU A 185 -13.84 12.31 -1.91
N ASP A 186 -15.09 12.59 -2.25
CA ASP A 186 -15.87 11.76 -3.17
C ASP A 186 -16.14 12.57 -4.45
N GLY A 187 -16.07 11.94 -5.63
CA GLY A 187 -16.41 12.46 -6.96
C GLY A 187 -16.51 14.00 -7.11
N PRO A 188 -17.68 14.62 -6.90
CA PRO A 188 -17.86 16.06 -7.11
C PRO A 188 -17.04 16.95 -6.15
N LYS A 189 -16.73 16.47 -4.93
CA LYS A 189 -16.07 17.26 -3.87
C LYS A 189 -14.64 17.65 -4.22
N TRP A 190 -14.01 17.01 -5.20
CA TRP A 190 -12.68 17.41 -5.68
C TRP A 190 -12.67 18.85 -6.18
N HIS A 191 -13.69 19.27 -6.93
CA HIS A 191 -13.80 20.63 -7.47
C HIS A 191 -14.22 21.66 -6.41
N ASP A 192 -14.90 21.22 -5.36
CA ASP A 192 -15.29 22.10 -4.25
C ASP A 192 -14.11 22.38 -3.33
N ALA A 193 -13.32 21.34 -3.04
CA ALA A 193 -12.19 21.41 -2.13
C ALA A 193 -10.94 22.00 -2.78
N LEU A 194 -10.68 21.72 -4.06
CA LEU A 194 -9.48 22.17 -4.76
C LEU A 194 -9.76 23.30 -5.74
N ARG A 195 -8.84 24.27 -5.78
CA ARG A 195 -8.85 25.33 -6.79
C ARG A 195 -7.45 25.56 -7.32
N VAL A 196 -7.32 25.68 -8.63
CA VAL A 196 -6.06 26.06 -9.28
C VAL A 196 -6.13 27.54 -9.61
N GLN A 197 -5.11 28.29 -9.18
CA GLN A 197 -4.97 29.71 -9.50
C GLN A 197 -3.68 29.93 -10.27
N ILE A 198 -3.75 30.72 -11.34
CA ILE A 198 -2.57 31.21 -12.04
C ILE A 198 -2.11 32.49 -11.34
N VAL A 199 -0.92 32.45 -10.77
CA VAL A 199 -0.23 33.58 -10.14
C VAL A 199 0.73 34.15 -11.18
N GLY A 200 0.37 35.32 -11.71
CA GLY A 200 1.19 36.10 -12.64
C GLY A 200 2.23 36.96 -11.93
#